data_AF-K7L4R7-F1
#
_entry.id   AF-K7L4R7-F1
#
_cell.length_a   1.000
_cell.length_b   1.000
_cell.length_c   1.000
_cell.angle_alpha   90.00
_cell.angle_beta   90.00
_cell.angle_gamma   90.00
#
_symmetry.space_group_name_H-M   'P 1'
#
loop_
_entity.id
_entity.type
_entity.pdbx_description
1 polymer ?
#
loop_
_entity_poly.entity_id
_entity_poly.type
_entity_poly.pdbx_seq_one_letter_code
_entity_poly.pdbx_strand_id
1 'polypeptide(L)'
;MVLKHKQSHQIGPRCKEGPKGEDKYCAESLETLMNFVISKLGKNVQAFSSSFLSKQEEYTVEGVHNLGGKAVMCHRLNFQKAVFYCHEVHETTAFMVPLLAGDGTKTQALAVCHFDTSVLNFELFRQIMKVDPGTNPLCHFLGNKSILWVPNLATEGASQTKIVV
;
A
#
# COMPACT_ATOMS: atom_id res chain seq x y z
N MET A 1 22.56 7.70 12.21
CA MET A 1 21.82 6.65 12.94
C MET A 1 21.93 5.34 12.16
N VAL A 2 22.76 4.39 12.61
CA VAL A 2 22.92 3.11 11.90
C VAL A 2 21.89 2.12 12.45
N LEU A 3 20.92 1.73 11.61
CA LEU A 3 19.95 0.69 11.95
C LEU A 3 20.65 -0.67 11.95
N LYS A 4 21.20 -1.07 13.11
CA LYS A 4 21.79 -2.40 13.28
C LYS A 4 20.78 -3.48 12.92
N HIS A 5 21.20 -4.47 12.12
CA HIS A 5 20.42 -5.69 11.88
C HIS A 5 20.16 -6.42 13.20
N LYS A 6 19.01 -6.16 13.83
CA LYS A 6 18.48 -7.07 14.85
C LYS A 6 17.99 -8.32 14.15
N GLN A 7 18.76 -9.39 14.31
CA GLN A 7 18.37 -10.75 13.97
C GLN A 7 17.11 -11.13 14.75
N SER A 8 16.20 -11.81 14.02
CA SER A 8 15.11 -12.68 14.49
C SER A 8 14.08 -12.19 15.53
N HIS A 9 12.93 -12.88 15.49
CA HIS A 9 11.91 -12.94 16.55
C HIS A 9 11.35 -11.61 17.07
N GLN A 10 10.48 -10.97 16.29
CA GLN A 10 9.07 -10.76 16.68
C GLN A 10 8.27 -10.09 15.55
N ILE A 11 7.36 -10.86 14.96
CA ILE A 11 6.18 -10.37 14.22
C ILE A 11 5.28 -9.53 15.17
N GLY A 12 5.36 -9.82 16.47
CA GLY A 12 4.73 -9.21 17.64
C GLY A 12 4.14 -7.79 17.51
N PRO A 13 4.92 -6.70 17.49
CA PRO A 13 4.35 -5.37 17.72
C PRO A 13 3.59 -4.79 16.51
N ARG A 14 4.08 -4.99 15.28
CA ARG A 14 3.42 -4.46 14.07
C ARG A 14 2.12 -5.20 13.77
N CYS A 15 2.12 -6.50 13.99
CA CYS A 15 1.04 -7.43 13.61
C CYS A 15 -0.01 -7.67 14.70
N LYS A 16 0.03 -6.90 15.80
CA LYS A 16 -1.10 -6.76 16.73
C LYS A 16 -2.25 -5.99 16.07
N GLU A 17 -3.42 -6.02 16.70
CA GLU A 17 -4.59 -5.22 16.34
C GLU A 17 -4.26 -3.72 16.17
N GLY A 18 -5.07 -3.06 15.34
CA GLY A 18 -4.93 -1.65 15.02
C GLY A 18 -5.76 -0.73 15.92
N PRO A 19 -5.63 0.60 15.74
CA PRO A 19 -6.66 1.52 16.19
C PRO A 19 -7.98 1.27 15.45
N LYS A 20 -9.08 1.86 15.93
CA LYS A 20 -10.46 1.61 15.45
C LYS A 20 -10.73 1.85 13.94
N GLY A 21 -9.83 2.52 13.21
CA GLY A 21 -9.96 2.78 11.77
C GLY A 21 -8.86 2.17 10.90
N GLU A 22 -8.04 1.26 11.44
CA GLU A 22 -7.06 0.47 10.67
C GLU A 22 -7.24 -1.02 10.99
N ASP A 23 -7.77 -1.75 10.02
CA ASP A 23 -7.76 -3.21 10.02
C ASP A 23 -6.42 -3.70 9.48
N LYS A 24 -5.73 -4.59 10.18
CA LYS A 24 -4.39 -5.06 9.77
C LYS A 24 -4.08 -6.50 10.12
N TYR A 25 -3.24 -7.12 9.31
CA TYR A 25 -2.86 -8.52 9.40
C TYR A 25 -1.47 -8.76 8.80
N CYS A 26 -0.72 -9.70 9.36
CA CYS A 26 0.56 -10.11 8.80
C CYS A 26 0.45 -11.49 8.14
N ALA A 27 0.41 -11.49 6.81
CA ALA A 27 0.30 -12.69 6.02
C ALA A 27 1.66 -13.36 5.81
N GLU A 28 1.77 -14.63 6.20
CA GLU A 28 2.94 -15.48 6.00
C GLU A 28 2.82 -16.42 4.80
N SER A 29 1.69 -16.39 4.09
CA SER A 29 1.40 -17.16 2.89
C SER A 29 0.51 -16.37 1.93
N LEU A 30 0.50 -16.74 0.64
CA LEU A 30 -0.43 -16.15 -0.32
C LEU A 30 -1.89 -16.39 0.06
N GLU A 31 -2.21 -17.57 0.59
CA GLU A 31 -3.56 -17.91 1.06
C GLU A 31 -4.04 -16.98 2.19
N THR A 32 -3.21 -16.77 3.21
CA THR A 32 -3.56 -15.89 4.35
C THR A 32 -3.63 -14.41 3.92
N LEU A 33 -2.82 -14.00 2.93
CA LEU A 33 -2.94 -12.68 2.30
C LEU A 33 -4.28 -12.53 1.58
N MET A 34 -4.63 -13.49 0.72
CA MET A 34 -5.87 -13.45 -0.06
C MET A 34 -7.11 -13.52 0.84
N ASN A 35 -7.09 -14.31 1.91
CA ASN A 35 -8.17 -14.34 2.90
C ASN A 35 -8.41 -12.97 3.54
N PHE A 36 -7.34 -12.26 3.93
CA PHE A 36 -7.45 -10.90 4.43
C PHE A 36 -8.01 -9.93 3.37
N VAL A 37 -7.45 -9.92 2.16
CA VAL A 37 -7.91 -9.07 1.04
C VAL A 37 -9.40 -9.29 0.75
N ILE A 38 -9.83 -10.55 0.62
CA ILE A 38 -11.22 -10.91 0.34
C ILE A 38 -12.15 -10.52 1.50
N SER A 39 -11.70 -10.60 2.75
CA SER A 39 -12.49 -10.18 3.92
C SER A 39 -12.81 -8.68 3.94
N LYS A 40 -12.00 -7.83 3.29
CA LYS A 40 -12.16 -6.37 3.29
C LYS A 40 -12.75 -5.82 1.98
N LEU A 41 -12.36 -6.41 0.85
CA LEU A 41 -12.71 -5.92 -0.49
C LEU A 41 -13.73 -6.80 -1.25
N GLY A 42 -14.02 -8.00 -0.75
CA GLY A 42 -14.85 -8.99 -1.44
C GLY A 42 -14.06 -9.87 -2.43
N LYS A 43 -14.77 -10.72 -3.19
CA LYS A 43 -14.14 -11.75 -4.04
C LYS A 43 -13.56 -11.23 -5.36
N ASN A 44 -14.13 -10.16 -5.93
CA ASN A 44 -13.68 -9.61 -7.21
C ASN A 44 -12.73 -8.44 -6.96
N VAL A 45 -11.43 -8.76 -6.93
CA VAL A 45 -10.35 -7.81 -6.64
C VAL A 45 -9.31 -7.82 -7.75
N GLN A 46 -8.61 -6.70 -7.89
CA GLN A 46 -7.45 -6.56 -8.78
C GLN A 46 -6.25 -6.06 -7.98
N ALA A 47 -5.05 -6.49 -8.40
CA ALA A 47 -3.79 -6.15 -7.76
C ALA A 47 -2.95 -5.24 -8.64
N PHE A 48 -2.25 -4.29 -8.01
CA PHE A 48 -1.28 -3.43 -8.66
C PHE A 48 0.02 -3.38 -7.86
N SER A 49 1.14 -3.07 -8.52
CA SER A 49 2.42 -2.72 -7.89
C SER A 49 3.03 -1.50 -8.58
N SER A 50 3.81 -0.71 -7.84
CA SER A 50 4.63 0.36 -8.40
C SER A 50 5.87 -0.21 -9.11
N SER A 51 6.36 0.50 -10.12
CA SER A 51 7.49 0.09 -10.96
C SER A 51 8.62 1.14 -11.01
N PHE A 52 8.94 1.75 -9.87
CA PHE A 52 10.07 2.68 -9.75
C PHE A 52 11.38 2.00 -10.19
N LEU A 53 12.23 2.72 -10.92
CA LEU A 53 13.53 2.25 -11.40
C LEU A 53 14.58 2.46 -10.30
N SER A 54 15.55 1.54 -10.22
CA SER A 54 16.68 1.74 -9.32
C SER A 54 17.55 2.90 -9.79
N LYS A 55 18.00 3.75 -8.86
CA LYS A 55 18.91 4.90 -9.10
C LYS A 55 18.32 6.07 -9.91
N GLN A 56 17.01 6.06 -10.18
CA GLN A 56 16.31 7.26 -10.64
C GLN A 56 15.78 8.03 -9.42
N GLU A 57 16.08 9.32 -9.34
CA GLU A 57 15.64 10.21 -8.25
C GLU A 57 14.51 11.14 -8.69
N GLU A 58 14.40 11.42 -10.00
CA GLU A 58 13.42 12.34 -10.58
C GLU A 58 12.46 11.62 -11.54
N TYR A 59 11.19 12.02 -11.45
CA TYR A 59 10.10 11.53 -12.28
C TYR A 59 9.12 12.66 -12.59
N THR A 60 8.67 12.73 -13.84
CA THR A 60 7.51 13.55 -14.23
C THR A 60 6.23 12.77 -13.99
N VAL A 61 5.23 13.40 -13.38
CA VAL A 61 3.87 12.84 -13.25
C VAL A 61 3.10 13.12 -14.53
N GLU A 62 2.74 12.07 -15.28
CA GLU A 62 2.00 12.17 -16.54
C GLU A 62 0.48 12.22 -16.32
N GLY A 63 0.01 11.82 -15.12
CA GLY A 63 -1.41 11.85 -14.76
C GLY A 63 -1.70 11.21 -13.40
N VAL A 64 -2.96 11.25 -13.00
CA VAL A 64 -3.48 10.60 -11.78
C VAL A 64 -4.83 9.96 -12.11
N HIS A 65 -4.96 8.65 -11.88
CA HIS A 65 -6.16 7.88 -12.15
C HIS A 65 -6.71 7.30 -10.84
N ASN A 66 -7.96 7.57 -10.53
CA ASN A 66 -8.64 7.04 -9.34
C ASN A 66 -8.95 5.54 -9.51
N LEU A 67 -8.50 4.71 -8.57
CA LEU A 67 -8.73 3.26 -8.53
C LEU A 67 -9.89 2.84 -7.62
N GLY A 68 -10.47 3.78 -6.87
CA GLY A 68 -11.62 3.58 -5.98
C GLY A 68 -11.35 3.99 -4.53
N GLY A 69 -12.45 4.22 -3.79
CA GLY A 69 -12.47 4.59 -2.36
C GLY A 69 -12.37 3.42 -1.38
N LYS A 70 -11.74 2.30 -1.79
CA LYS A 70 -11.41 1.16 -0.93
C LYS A 70 -10.12 0.49 -1.41
N ALA A 71 -9.21 0.21 -0.49
CA ALA A 71 -7.94 -0.43 -0.81
C ALA A 71 -7.38 -1.23 0.37
N VAL A 72 -6.67 -2.32 0.05
CA VAL A 72 -5.78 -3.04 0.98
C VAL A 72 -4.35 -2.88 0.47
N MET A 73 -3.47 -2.35 1.31
CA MET A 73 -2.05 -2.21 1.02
C MET A 73 -1.28 -3.32 1.73
N CYS A 74 -0.50 -4.12 1.00
CA CYS A 74 0.30 -5.21 1.53
C CYS A 74 1.79 -4.95 1.30
N HIS A 75 2.51 -4.56 2.36
CA HIS A 75 3.93 -4.22 2.33
C HIS A 75 4.80 -5.43 2.73
N ARG A 76 5.69 -5.87 1.83
CA ARG A 76 6.65 -6.95 2.13
C ARG A 76 7.63 -6.50 3.20
N LEU A 77 7.65 -7.21 4.33
CA LEU A 77 8.59 -7.00 5.41
C LEU A 77 9.97 -7.59 5.05
N ASN A 78 11.04 -6.96 5.54
CA ASN A 78 12.42 -7.38 5.27
C ASN A 78 12.84 -8.58 6.14
N PHE A 79 12.16 -9.71 5.99
CA PHE A 79 12.54 -11.02 6.54
C PHE A 79 13.09 -11.93 5.43
N GLN A 80 13.74 -13.03 5.82
CA GLN A 80 14.20 -14.06 4.89
C GLN A 80 13.01 -14.77 4.21
N LYS A 81 12.01 -15.17 5.00
CA LYS A 81 10.70 -15.63 4.51
C LYS A 81 9.88 -14.45 3.98
N ALA A 82 9.09 -14.64 2.94
CA ALA A 82 8.10 -13.67 2.51
C ALA A 82 7.00 -13.52 3.57
N VAL A 83 6.90 -12.33 4.16
CA VAL A 83 5.82 -11.93 5.07
C VAL A 83 5.36 -10.54 4.64
N PHE A 84 4.04 -10.34 4.54
CA PHE A 84 3.44 -9.07 4.16
C PHE A 84 2.68 -8.48 5.35
N TYR A 85 2.97 -7.23 5.69
CA TYR A 85 2.10 -6.41 6.52
C TYR A 85 0.99 -5.86 5.63
N CYS A 86 -0.21 -6.40 5.77
CA CYS A 86 -1.40 -5.93 5.06
C CYS A 86 -2.24 -5.06 5.99
N HIS A 87 -2.76 -3.96 5.48
CA HIS A 87 -3.73 -3.13 6.18
C HIS A 87 -4.77 -2.51 5.23
N GLU A 88 -5.96 -2.30 5.76
CA GLU A 88 -7.02 -1.44 5.23
C GLU A 88 -7.24 -0.31 6.21
N VAL A 89 -7.42 0.90 5.68
CA VAL A 89 -7.65 2.12 6.44
C VAL A 89 -8.96 2.71 5.93
N HIS A 90 -9.88 3.03 6.83
CA HIS A 90 -11.15 3.65 6.45
C HIS A 90 -10.94 4.97 5.71
N GLU A 91 -11.89 5.35 4.84
CA GLU A 91 -11.84 6.57 4.03
C GLU A 91 -10.52 6.72 3.23
N THR A 92 -10.04 5.62 2.64
CA THR A 92 -8.86 5.62 1.76
C THR A 92 -9.26 5.60 0.30
N THR A 93 -8.77 6.56 -0.49
CA THR A 93 -8.81 6.48 -1.96
C THR A 93 -7.45 6.08 -2.50
N ALA A 94 -7.43 5.13 -3.43
CA ALA A 94 -6.23 4.70 -4.12
C ALA A 94 -6.12 5.27 -5.53
N PHE A 95 -4.89 5.49 -5.99
CA PHE A 95 -4.58 6.10 -7.28
C PHE A 95 -3.45 5.36 -8.00
N MET A 96 -3.58 5.24 -9.31
CA MET A 96 -2.48 4.94 -10.22
C MET A 96 -1.93 6.26 -10.78
N VAL A 97 -0.62 6.42 -10.71
CA VAL A 97 0.10 7.62 -11.12
C VAL A 97 1.11 7.21 -12.19
N PRO A 98 0.80 7.32 -13.49
CA PRO A 98 1.77 7.09 -14.55
C PRO A 98 2.92 8.10 -14.43
N LEU A 99 4.15 7.61 -14.55
CA LEU A 99 5.37 8.40 -14.39
C LEU A 99 6.27 8.26 -15.61
N LEU A 100 7.02 9.31 -15.92
CA LEU A 100 8.11 9.30 -16.89
C LEU A 100 9.44 9.52 -16.14
N ALA A 101 10.38 8.59 -16.27
CA ALA A 101 11.72 8.74 -15.72
C ALA A 101 12.56 9.72 -16.55
N GLY A 102 13.65 10.26 -15.99
CA GLY A 102 14.56 11.17 -16.69
C GLY A 102 15.23 10.58 -17.95
N ASP A 103 15.25 9.25 -18.10
CA ASP A 103 15.71 8.54 -19.31
C ASP A 103 14.60 8.30 -20.37
N GLY A 104 13.38 8.79 -20.13
CA GLY A 104 12.22 8.57 -20.99
C GLY A 104 11.47 7.26 -20.75
N THR A 105 11.87 6.43 -19.78
CA THR A 105 11.17 5.20 -19.44
C THR A 105 9.83 5.49 -18.77
N LYS A 106 8.74 4.94 -19.32
CA LYS A 106 7.42 4.97 -18.68
C LYS A 106 7.32 3.96 -17.55
N THR A 107 6.89 4.41 -16.38
CA THR A 107 6.66 3.59 -15.18
C THR A 107 5.32 3.97 -14.55
N GLN A 108 4.98 3.37 -13.42
CA GLN A 108 3.84 3.81 -12.61
C GLN A 108 4.20 3.78 -11.12
N ALA A 109 3.66 4.75 -10.39
CA ALA A 109 3.55 4.70 -8.95
C ALA A 109 2.10 4.46 -8.55
N LEU A 110 1.93 3.88 -7.37
CA LEU A 110 0.65 3.82 -6.68
C LEU A 110 0.70 4.79 -5.52
N ALA A 111 -0.38 5.55 -5.35
CA ALA A 111 -0.57 6.43 -4.20
C ALA A 111 -1.88 6.07 -3.48
N VAL A 112 -1.91 6.28 -2.17
CA VAL A 112 -3.14 6.24 -1.37
C VAL A 112 -3.26 7.53 -0.59
N CYS A 113 -4.49 8.00 -0.42
CA CYS A 113 -4.84 9.13 0.43
C CYS A 113 -5.87 8.69 1.47
N HIS A 114 -5.54 8.82 2.74
CA HIS A 114 -6.42 8.60 3.89
C HIS A 114 -7.08 9.92 4.26
N PHE A 115 -8.41 10.02 4.17
CA PHE A 115 -9.14 11.26 4.41
C PHE A 115 -9.49 11.45 5.89
N ASP A 116 -9.93 10.40 6.59
CA ASP A 116 -10.00 10.39 8.06
C ASP A 116 -8.64 10.02 8.66
N THR A 117 -7.90 11.05 9.10
CA THR A 117 -6.64 10.86 9.84
C THR A 117 -6.81 10.84 11.36
N SER A 118 -8.04 10.99 11.88
CA SER A 118 -8.33 11.03 13.33
C SER A 118 -8.24 9.65 14.00
N VAL A 119 -8.48 8.59 13.23
CA VAL A 119 -8.51 7.19 13.67
C VAL A 119 -7.17 6.44 13.55
N LEU A 120 -6.11 7.10 13.08
CA LEU A 120 -4.82 6.46 12.77
C LEU A 120 -3.91 6.29 14.01
N ASN A 121 -2.94 5.38 13.91
CA ASN A 121 -2.03 5.07 15.03
C ASN A 121 -1.00 6.20 15.24
N PHE A 122 -1.37 7.14 16.11
CA PHE A 122 -0.64 8.35 16.48
C PHE A 122 0.90 8.22 16.54
N GLU A 123 1.43 7.17 17.17
CA GLU A 123 2.88 7.04 17.41
C GLU A 123 3.67 6.85 16.11
N LEU A 124 3.17 6.04 15.18
CA LEU A 124 3.81 5.84 13.88
C LEU A 124 3.66 7.09 13.00
N PHE A 125 2.51 7.74 13.04
CA PHE A 125 2.16 8.84 12.13
C PHE A 125 2.80 10.17 12.52
N ARG A 126 2.86 10.54 13.82
CA ARG A 126 3.57 11.76 14.23
C ARG A 126 5.09 11.64 14.09
N GLN A 127 5.69 10.46 14.32
CA GLN A 127 7.11 10.24 14.09
C GLN A 127 7.53 10.40 12.62
N ILE A 128 6.72 9.88 11.67
CA ILE A 128 7.08 9.87 10.25
C ILE A 128 6.64 11.16 9.54
N MET A 129 5.43 11.66 9.79
CA MET A 129 4.80 12.67 8.91
C MET A 129 4.49 14.02 9.55
N LYS A 130 4.60 14.17 10.87
CA LYS A 130 4.48 15.46 11.59
C LYS A 130 3.17 16.24 11.35
N VAL A 131 2.09 15.58 10.93
CA VAL A 131 0.76 16.16 10.74
C VAL A 131 -0.10 15.93 11.98
N ASP A 132 -0.97 16.89 12.31
CA ASP A 132 -1.96 16.74 13.37
C ASP A 132 -3.18 15.93 12.91
N PRO A 133 -3.58 14.86 13.64
CA PRO A 133 -4.72 14.01 13.29
C PRO A 133 -6.03 14.79 13.07
N GLY A 134 -6.82 14.37 12.07
CA GLY A 134 -8.15 14.91 11.78
C GLY A 134 -8.16 16.29 11.10
N THR A 135 -6.99 16.87 10.78
CA THR A 135 -6.92 18.22 10.18
C THR A 135 -6.88 18.21 8.66
N ASN A 136 -6.19 17.24 8.06
CA ASN A 136 -5.95 17.16 6.62
C ASN A 136 -5.93 15.69 6.17
N PRO A 137 -6.30 15.40 4.91
CA PRO A 137 -6.02 14.13 4.28
C PRO A 137 -4.51 13.88 4.21
N LEU A 138 -4.10 12.62 4.32
CA LEU A 138 -2.72 12.21 4.26
C LEU A 138 -2.50 11.29 3.07
N CYS A 139 -1.63 11.71 2.15
CA CYS A 139 -1.28 10.94 0.96
C CYS A 139 0.15 10.43 1.00
N HIS A 140 0.38 9.19 0.53
CA HIS A 140 1.72 8.67 0.31
C HIS A 140 1.80 7.70 -0.88
N PHE A 141 3.00 7.58 -1.46
CA PHE A 141 3.29 6.56 -2.46
C PHE A 141 3.57 5.19 -1.83
N LEU A 142 3.32 4.12 -2.59
CA LEU A 142 3.72 2.76 -2.26
C LEU A 142 4.98 2.38 -3.03
N GLY A 143 6.07 2.03 -2.35
CA GLY A 143 7.28 1.56 -3.02
C GLY A 143 7.15 0.14 -3.57
N ASN A 144 8.03 -0.26 -4.49
CA ASN A 144 8.03 -1.54 -5.25
C ASN A 144 7.90 -2.84 -4.43
N LYS A 145 8.12 -2.79 -3.11
CA LYS A 145 7.91 -3.93 -2.20
C LYS A 145 6.47 -4.01 -1.65
N SER A 146 5.52 -3.39 -2.32
CA SER A 146 4.12 -3.29 -1.86
C SER A 146 3.17 -3.69 -2.97
N ILE A 147 2.11 -4.42 -2.61
CA ILE A 147 1.00 -4.75 -3.49
C ILE A 147 -0.23 -3.97 -3.00
N LEU A 148 -0.88 -3.25 -3.90
CA LEU A 148 -2.17 -2.61 -3.67
C LEU A 148 -3.27 -3.53 -4.21
N TRP A 149 -4.30 -3.79 -3.42
CA TRP A 149 -5.51 -4.44 -3.86
C TRP A 149 -6.67 -3.46 -3.80
N VAL A 150 -7.50 -3.45 -4.83
CA VAL A 150 -8.76 -2.68 -4.88
C VAL A 150 -9.89 -3.59 -5.40
N PRO A 151 -11.17 -3.28 -5.11
CA PRO A 151 -12.28 -3.95 -5.78
C PRO A 151 -12.17 -3.76 -7.29
N ASN A 152 -12.34 -4.85 -8.05
CA ASN A 152 -12.32 -4.79 -9.51
C ASN A 152 -13.70 -4.34 -10.01
N LEU A 153 -13.92 -3.03 -10.02
CA LEU A 153 -15.14 -2.39 -10.53
C LEU A 153 -15.12 -2.26 -12.06
N ALA A 154 -14.80 -3.35 -12.75
CA ALA A 154 -14.94 -3.42 -14.19
C ALA A 154 -16.43 -3.46 -14.58
N THR A 155 -16.97 -2.30 -14.97
CA THR A 155 -17.90 -2.29 -16.10
C THR A 155 -17.20 -2.95 -17.29
N GLU A 156 -17.84 -3.92 -17.93
CA GLU A 156 -17.26 -4.74 -19.00
C GLU A 156 -16.55 -3.88 -20.07
N GLY A 157 -15.24 -4.05 -20.27
CA GLY A 157 -14.55 -3.42 -21.42
C GLY A 157 -13.05 -3.10 -21.29
N ALA A 158 -12.46 -2.99 -20.10
CA ALA A 158 -11.05 -2.60 -19.95
C ALA A 158 -10.08 -3.81 -19.91
N SER A 159 -9.04 -3.78 -20.76
CA SER A 159 -8.06 -4.87 -20.91
C SER A 159 -7.15 -5.04 -19.68
N GLN A 160 -6.84 -6.30 -19.35
CA GLN A 160 -6.16 -6.68 -18.11
C GLN A 160 -4.65 -6.95 -18.31
N THR A 161 -3.84 -6.62 -17.31
CA THR A 161 -2.47 -7.14 -17.18
C THR A 161 -2.43 -8.23 -16.11
N LYS A 162 -2.08 -9.47 -16.48
CA LYS A 162 -1.80 -10.55 -15.52
C LYS A 162 -0.47 -10.27 -14.82
N ILE A 163 -0.50 -10.20 -13.49
CA ILE A 163 0.71 -10.21 -12.65
C ILE A 163 1.02 -11.67 -12.27
N VAL A 164 2.29 -12.06 -12.41
CA VAL A 164 2.87 -13.24 -11.77
C VAL A 164 3.68 -12.76 -10.57
N VAL A 165 3.48 -13.38 -9.41
CA VAL A 165 4.14 -13.05 -8.12
C VAL A 165 5.44 -13.84 -7.98
#